data_AF-A0A9E4YVP9-F1
#
_entry.id   AF-A0A9E4YVP9-F1
#
_cell.length_a   1.000
_cell.length_b   1.000
_cell.length_c   1.000
_cell.angle_alpha   90.00
_cell.angle_beta   90.00
_cell.angle_gamma   90.00
#
_symmetry.space_group_name_H-M   'P 1'
#
loop_
_entity.id
_entity.type
_entity.pdbx_description
1 polymer ?
#
loop_
_entity_poly.entity_id
_entity_poly.type
_entity_poly.pdbx_seq_one_letter_code
_entity_poly.pdbx_strand_id
1 'polypeptide(L)' 'MPIQDETLKAMIRDYHGFEMSDAELALIRPELEAYISEVEKLRGLDLSGIMSGRLLSADEGGHSDG' A
#
# COMPACT_ATOMS: atom_id res chain seq x y z
N MET A 1 -14.75 1.39 2.76
CA MET A 1 -15.71 0.66 1.90
C MET A 1 -15.50 -0.83 2.09
N PRO A 2 -16.53 -1.65 2.29
CA PRO A 2 -16.35 -3.10 2.35
C PRO A 2 -16.01 -3.65 0.96
N ILE A 3 -14.94 -4.43 0.87
CA ILE A 3 -14.55 -5.13 -0.37
C ILE A 3 -15.44 -6.38 -0.52
N GLN A 4 -16.05 -6.55 -1.69
CA GLN A 4 -16.86 -7.73 -2.00
C GLN A 4 -15.97 -8.96 -2.23
N ASP A 5 -16.49 -10.15 -1.92
CA ASP A 5 -15.76 -11.42 -2.13
C ASP A 5 -15.32 -11.60 -3.59
N GLU A 6 -16.15 -11.22 -4.55
CA GLU A 6 -15.80 -11.28 -5.97
C GLU A 6 -14.62 -10.38 -6.34
N THR A 7 -14.49 -9.22 -5.67
CA THR A 7 -13.32 -8.35 -5.83
C THR A 7 -12.07 -8.99 -5.25
N LEU A 8 -12.16 -9.61 -4.06
CA LEU A 8 -11.03 -10.33 -3.45
C LEU A 8 -10.57 -11.49 -4.33
N LYS A 9 -11.51 -12.30 -4.84
CA LYS A 9 -11.21 -13.40 -5.77
C LYS A 9 -10.55 -12.90 -7.06
N ALA A 10 -11.05 -11.80 -7.63
CA ALA A 10 -10.43 -11.17 -8.79
C ALA A 10 -9.00 -10.72 -8.49
N MET A 11 -8.75 -10.08 -7.34
CA MET A 11 -7.40 -9.67 -6.94
C MET A 11 -6.48 -10.88 -6.73
N ILE A 12 -6.93 -11.94 -6.06
CA ILE A 12 -6.16 -13.17 -5.88
C ILE A 12 -5.73 -13.72 -7.23
N ARG A 13 -6.65 -13.80 -8.21
CA ARG A 13 -6.34 -14.25 -9.57
C ARG A 13 -5.34 -13.33 -10.28
N ASP A 14 -5.60 -12.03 -10.26
CA ASP A 14 -4.85 -11.03 -11.03
C ASP A 14 -3.43 -10.80 -10.48
N TYR A 15 -3.22 -11.05 -9.18
CA TYR A 15 -1.91 -10.96 -8.52
C TYR A 15 -1.25 -12.34 -8.29
N HIS A 16 -1.69 -13.39 -8.99
CA HIS A 16 -1.14 -14.76 -8.89
C HIS A 16 -1.10 -15.32 -7.45
N GLY A 17 -2.12 -15.00 -6.66
CA GLY A 17 -2.34 -15.58 -5.33
C GLY A 17 -2.80 -17.03 -5.39
N PHE A 18 -2.90 -17.65 -4.22
CA PHE A 18 -3.40 -19.02 -4.08
C PHE A 18 -4.91 -19.06 -4.30
N GLU A 19 -5.41 -20.07 -5.02
CA GLU A 19 -6.85 -20.33 -5.07
C GLU A 19 -7.34 -20.62 -3.65
N MET A 20 -8.45 -19.97 -3.28
CA MET A 20 -9.08 -20.10 -1.98
C MET A 20 -10.56 -20.40 -2.16
N SER A 21 -11.09 -21.29 -1.33
CA SER A 21 -12.52 -21.52 -1.21
C SER A 21 -13.21 -20.35 -0.50
N ASP A 22 -14.53 -20.25 -0.68
CA ASP A 22 -15.34 -19.24 0.02
C ASP A 22 -15.24 -19.36 1.54
N ALA A 23 -15.09 -20.58 2.07
CA ALA A 23 -14.91 -20.82 3.50
C ALA A 23 -13.57 -20.29 4.02
N GLU A 24 -12.49 -20.46 3.26
CA GLU A 24 -11.18 -19.93 3.61
C GLU A 24 -11.15 -18.40 3.51
N LEU A 25 -11.80 -17.82 2.50
CA LEU A 25 -11.98 -16.37 2.37
C LEU A 25 -12.75 -15.78 3.57
N ALA A 26 -13.83 -16.44 4.00
CA ALA A 26 -14.60 -16.02 5.16
C ALA A 26 -13.77 -16.06 6.46
N LEU A 27 -12.85 -17.03 6.57
CA LEU A 27 -11.96 -17.13 7.74
C LEU A 27 -10.97 -15.96 7.82
N ILE A 28 -10.43 -15.52 6.69
CA ILE A 28 -9.42 -14.44 6.64
C ILE A 28 -10.01 -13.03 6.54
N ARG A 29 -11.31 -12.91 6.24
CA ARG A 29 -12.00 -11.64 6.04
C ARG A 29 -11.85 -10.65 7.21
N PRO A 30 -11.95 -11.04 8.48
CA PRO A 30 -11.77 -10.10 9.60
C PRO A 30 -10.36 -9.47 9.63
N GLU A 31 -9.34 -10.25 9.34
CA GLU A 31 -7.95 -9.77 9.29
C GLU A 31 -7.72 -8.82 8.11
N LEU A 32 -8.26 -9.16 6.93
CA LEU A 32 -8.20 -8.28 5.76
C LEU A 32 -8.88 -6.93 6.01
N GLU A 33 -10.05 -6.94 6.65
CA GLU A 33 -10.77 -5.71 7.02
C GLU A 33 -9.98 -4.87 8.03
N ALA A 34 -9.29 -5.49 8.97
CA ALA A 34 -8.38 -4.80 9.89
C ALA A 34 -7.23 -4.12 9.14
N TYR A 35 -6.55 -4.83 8.23
CA TYR A 35 -5.47 -4.24 7.42
C TYR A 35 -5.95 -3.07 6.55
N ILE A 36 -7.10 -3.22 5.89
CA ILE A 36 -7.67 -2.14 5.07
C ILE A 36 -8.00 -0.93 5.94
N SER A 37 -8.56 -1.13 7.14
CA SER A 37 -8.85 -0.06 8.08
C SER A 37 -7.59 0.71 8.47
N GLU A 38 -6.48 0.02 8.75
CA GLU A 38 -5.20 0.67 9.04
C GLU A 38 -4.64 1.45 7.84
N VAL A 39 -4.75 0.90 6.62
CA VAL A 39 -4.31 1.59 5.39
C VAL A 39 -5.15 2.83 5.11
N GLU A 40 -6.46 2.80 5.37
CA GLU A 40 -7.32 3.98 5.21
C GLU A 40 -6.90 5.14 6.13
N LYS A 41 -6.29 4.88 7.29
CA LYS A 41 -5.72 5.95 8.13
C LYS A 41 -4.60 6.72 7.42
N LEU A 42 -3.86 6.06 6.51
CA LEU A 42 -2.82 6.69 5.72
C LEU A 42 -3.39 7.64 4.65
N ARG A 43 -4.61 7.43 4.17
CA ARG A 43 -5.26 8.36 3.21
C ARG A 43 -5.55 9.74 3.82
N GLY A 44 -5.76 9.79 5.14
CA GLY A 44 -5.93 11.04 5.87
C GLY A 44 -4.61 11.77 6.17
N LEU A 45 -3.46 11.19 5.81
CA LEU A 45 -2.17 11.77 6.08
C LEU A 45 -1.84 12.86 5.04
N ASP A 46 -1.90 14.12 5.45
CA ASP A 46 -1.44 15.23 4.63
C ASP A 46 0.09 15.36 4.71
N LEU A 47 0.76 15.02 3.62
CA LEU A 47 2.21 15.12 3.47
C LEU A 47 2.65 16.40 2.73
N SER A 48 1.71 17.27 2.32
CA SER A 48 2.01 18.45 1.49
C SER A 48 2.94 19.45 2.18
N GLY A 49 2.96 19.47 3.51
CA GLY A 49 3.84 20.32 4.32
C GLY A 49 5.16 19.67 4.76
N ILE A 50 5.41 18.40 4.42
CA ILE A 50 6.60 17.67 4.88
C ILE A 50 7.66 17.64 3.77
N MET A 51 8.81 18.28 4.03
CA MET A 51 10.01 18.14 3.22
C MET A 51 10.53 16.69 3.30
N SER A 52 10.58 15.99 2.17
CA SER A 52 11.18 14.65 2.12
C SER A 52 12.68 14.76 2.43
N GLY A 53 13.12 14.18 3.55
CA GLY A 53 14.54 14.18 3.96
C GLY A 53 15.49 13.44 3.00
N ARG A 54 15.01 13.00 1.83
CA ARG A 54 15.83 12.41 0.75
C ARG A 54 16.61 13.43 -0.08
N LEU A 55 16.54 14.72 0.22
CA LEU A 55 17.42 15.73 -0.36
C LEU A 55 18.49 16.14 0.64
N LEU A 56 19.58 15.37 0.67
CA LEU A 56 20.94 15.79 1.03
C LEU A 56 21.92 14.68 0.61
N SER A 57 21.95 14.37 -0.69
CA SER A 57 23.19 13.89 -1.30
C SER A 57 24.05 15.14 -1.48
N ALA A 58 24.84 15.48 -0.46
CA ALA A 58 25.92 16.45 -0.58
C ALA A 58 27.02 15.82 -1.47
N ASP A 59 26.73 15.69 -2.76
CA ASP A 59 27.70 15.34 -3.79
C ASP A 59 27.48 16.20 -5.05
N GLU A 60 27.29 17.51 -4.84
CA GLU A 60 27.72 18.50 -5.83
C GLU A 60 29.15 18.95 -5.50
N GLY A 61 30.03 17.98 -5.27
CA GLY A 61 31.48 18.17 -5.35
C GLY A 61 31.92 17.99 -6.79
N GLY A 62 31.70 18.97 -7.66
CA GLY A 62 32.10 18.80 -9.07
C GLY A 62 31.99 20.03 -9.97
N HIS A 63 33.08 20.81 -9.99
CA HIS A 63 33.58 21.64 -11.10
C HIS A 63 32.71 22.78 -11.65
N SER A 64 33.18 24.03 -11.47
CA SER A 64 33.22 24.99 -12.57
C SER A 64 34.48 25.85 -12.50
N ASP A 65 35.14 25.95 -13.66
CA ASP A 65 36.38 26.65 -13.95
C ASP A 65 36.32 28.16 -13.68
N GLY A 66 37.48 28.74 -13.35
CA GLY A 66 37.74 30.17 -13.25
C GLY A 66 39.16 30.48 -12.76
#